data_AF-A0A532UYM1-F1
#
_entry.id   AF-A0A532UYM1-F1
#
_cell.length_a   1.000
_cell.length_b   1.000
_cell.length_c   1.000
_cell.angle_alpha   90.00
_cell.angle_beta   90.00
_cell.angle_gamma   90.00
#
_symmetry.space_group_name_H-M   'P 1'
#
loop_
_entity.id
_entity.type
_entity.pdbx_description
1 polymer ?
#
loop_
_entity_poly.entity_id
_entity_poly.type
_entity_poly.pdbx_seq_one_letter_code
_entity_poly.pdbx_strand_id
1 'polypeptide(L)'
;MLKKFFRADEGFTLIEVLIVVVIVAILAAISVPIYVQYVEGARAADPQATIGAIYNSCKMYYQDNSEYPTDVDELENFEYLEIDLATLNQWEFQIVGAGDQLDQIMATSTEKMKGGAGHVIIFEVRTGRFTGYGLPSDQGFD
;
A
#
# COMPACT_ATOMS: atom_id res chain seq x y z
N MET A 1 -69.77 18.49 12.90
CA MET A 1 -68.52 19.22 12.55
C MET A 1 -67.38 18.22 12.64
N LEU A 2 -66.74 17.84 11.52
CA LEU A 2 -65.44 17.16 11.53
C LEU A 2 -64.74 17.42 10.18
N LYS A 3 -63.85 18.41 10.17
CA LYS A 3 -63.05 18.78 8.99
C LYS A 3 -61.84 17.84 8.97
N LYS A 4 -61.92 16.74 8.22
CA LYS A 4 -60.77 15.86 7.96
C LYS A 4 -59.78 16.63 7.06
N PHE A 5 -58.64 17.01 7.61
CA PHE A 5 -57.48 17.41 6.81
C PHE A 5 -56.98 16.18 6.06
N PHE A 6 -57.15 16.16 4.74
CA PHE A 6 -56.40 15.23 3.90
C PHE A 6 -54.93 15.64 4.00
N ARG A 7 -54.11 14.80 4.63
CA ARG A 7 -52.65 14.87 4.45
C ARG A 7 -52.37 14.53 2.99
N ALA A 8 -51.78 15.46 2.26
CA ALA A 8 -51.19 15.16 0.96
C ALA A 8 -49.95 14.31 1.24
N ASP A 9 -50.00 13.02 0.93
CA ASP A 9 -48.79 12.23 0.77
C ASP A 9 -48.11 12.73 -0.51
N GLU A 10 -47.13 13.62 -0.34
CA GLU A 10 -46.25 14.09 -1.41
C GLU A 10 -45.33 12.93 -1.80
N GLY A 11 -45.63 12.29 -2.93
CA GLY A 11 -44.77 11.27 -3.53
C GLY A 11 -43.56 11.90 -4.24
N PHE A 12 -42.43 11.18 -4.27
CA PHE A 12 -41.25 11.57 -5.03
C PHE A 12 -41.56 11.76 -6.52
N THR A 13 -41.02 12.82 -7.11
CA THR A 13 -41.10 13.05 -8.56
C THR A 13 -40.01 12.27 -9.29
N LEU A 14 -40.29 11.87 -10.54
CA LEU A 14 -39.28 11.23 -11.40
C LEU A 14 -38.06 12.14 -11.65
N ILE A 15 -38.28 13.46 -11.69
CA ILE A 15 -37.21 14.42 -11.92
C ILE A 15 -36.29 14.57 -10.70
N GLU A 16 -36.81 14.47 -9.47
CA GLU A 16 -35.97 14.45 -8.27
C GLU A 16 -35.04 13.25 -8.25
N VAL A 17 -35.57 12.05 -8.55
CA VAL A 17 -34.74 10.84 -8.64
C VAL A 17 -33.71 10.97 -9.75
N LEU A 18 -34.08 11.54 -10.90
CA LEU A 18 -33.18 11.77 -12.03
C LEU A 18 -31.99 12.67 -11.67
N ILE A 19 -32.25 13.79 -11.00
CA ILE A 19 -31.18 14.73 -10.60
C ILE A 19 -30.25 14.05 -9.58
N VAL A 20 -30.79 13.29 -8.63
CA VAL A 20 -29.99 12.58 -7.63
C VAL A 20 -29.05 11.58 -8.27
N VAL A 21 -29.53 10.74 -9.21
CA VAL A 21 -28.66 9.73 -9.86
C VAL A 21 -27.58 10.40 -10.72
N VAL A 22 -27.87 11.53 -11.36
CA VAL A 22 -26.90 12.30 -12.14
C VAL A 22 -25.78 12.84 -11.23
N ILE A 23 -26.12 13.42 -10.09
CA ILE A 23 -25.14 13.93 -9.13
C ILE A 23 -24.27 12.78 -8.59
N VAL A 24 -24.89 11.66 -8.18
CA VAL A 24 -24.15 10.49 -7.68
C VAL A 24 -23.21 9.91 -8.75
N ALA A 25 -23.62 9.88 -10.02
CA ALA A 25 -22.77 9.41 -11.10
C ALA A 25 -21.52 10.29 -11.29
N ILE A 26 -21.67 11.62 -11.23
CA ILE A 26 -20.54 12.56 -11.32
C ILE A 26 -19.58 12.38 -10.14
N LEU A 27 -20.12 12.29 -8.92
CA LEU A 27 -19.30 12.06 -7.73
C LEU A 27 -18.56 10.73 -7.81
N ALA A 28 -19.24 9.64 -8.17
CA ALA A 28 -18.63 8.32 -8.29
C ALA A 28 -17.49 8.31 -9.33
N ALA A 29 -17.64 9.00 -10.45
CA ALA A 29 -16.61 9.07 -11.48
C ALA A 29 -15.28 9.68 -10.98
N ILE A 30 -15.35 10.67 -10.09
CA ILE A 30 -14.16 11.31 -9.50
C ILE A 30 -13.67 10.53 -8.27
N SER A 31 -14.60 10.06 -7.43
CA SER A 31 -14.26 9.44 -6.15
C SER A 31 -13.64 8.05 -6.29
N VAL A 32 -14.04 7.25 -7.28
CA VAL A 32 -13.49 5.89 -7.46
C VAL A 32 -11.97 5.88 -7.71
N PRO A 33 -11.37 6.61 -8.67
CA PRO A 33 -9.92 6.57 -8.87
C PRO A 33 -9.14 7.09 -7.67
N ILE A 34 -9.64 8.13 -6.98
CA ILE A 34 -9.01 8.66 -5.76
C ILE A 34 -9.03 7.61 -4.65
N TYR A 35 -10.16 6.91 -4.49
CA TYR A 35 -10.29 5.84 -3.50
C TYR A 35 -9.33 4.68 -3.79
N VAL A 36 -9.19 4.28 -5.05
CA VAL A 36 -8.23 3.23 -5.44
C VAL A 36 -6.80 3.62 -5.04
N GLN A 37 -6.34 4.81 -5.42
CA GLN A 37 -5.00 5.31 -5.05
C GLN A 37 -4.79 5.36 -3.53
N TYR A 38 -5.80 5.82 -2.79
CA TYR A 38 -5.75 5.85 -1.33
C TYR A 38 -5.56 4.45 -0.73
N VAL A 39 -6.29 3.46 -1.25
CA VAL A 39 -6.19 2.08 -0.78
C VAL A 39 -4.83 1.47 -1.17
N GLU A 40 -4.31 1.77 -2.35
CA GLU A 40 -2.97 1.32 -2.77
C GLU A 40 -1.89 1.87 -1.85
N GLY A 41 -1.92 3.17 -1.54
CA GLY A 41 -0.99 3.79 -0.60
C GLY A 41 -1.13 3.22 0.82
N ALA A 42 -2.34 2.94 1.28
CA ALA A 42 -2.56 2.29 2.57
C ALA A 42 -1.96 0.87 2.63
N ARG A 43 -2.02 0.12 1.52
CA ARG A 43 -1.40 -1.21 1.41
C ARG A 43 0.12 -1.15 1.32
N ALA A 44 0.68 -0.07 0.78
CA ALA A 44 2.13 0.14 0.69
C ALA A 44 2.77 0.46 2.05
N ALA A 45 2.01 0.95 3.03
CA ALA A 45 2.54 1.33 4.34
C ALA A 45 3.18 0.15 5.11
N ASP A 46 2.59 -1.04 5.01
CA ASP A 46 3.02 -2.26 5.70
C ASP A 46 4.41 -2.77 5.22
N PRO A 47 4.64 -3.02 3.92
CA PRO A 47 5.96 -3.39 3.43
C PRO A 47 6.98 -2.26 3.58
N GLN A 48 6.58 -0.98 3.54
CA GLN A 48 7.52 0.12 3.79
C GLN A 48 8.09 0.09 5.21
N ALA A 49 7.24 -0.16 6.21
CA ALA A 49 7.67 -0.32 7.59
C ALA A 49 8.61 -1.53 7.73
N THR A 50 8.24 -2.66 7.11
CA THR A 50 9.04 -3.89 7.14
C THR A 50 10.39 -3.72 6.44
N ILE A 51 10.44 -3.06 5.27
CA ILE A 51 11.71 -2.70 4.62
C ILE A 51 12.58 -1.84 5.53
N GLY A 52 11.99 -0.89 6.27
CA GLY A 52 12.72 -0.11 7.26
C GLY A 52 13.32 -0.97 8.38
N ALA A 53 12.61 -1.99 8.84
CA ALA A 53 13.12 -2.96 9.81
C ALA A 53 14.25 -3.80 9.20
N ILE A 54 14.05 -4.38 8.00
CA ILE A 54 15.07 -5.13 7.26
C ILE A 54 16.34 -4.30 7.10
N TYR A 55 16.23 -3.03 6.68
CA TYR A 55 17.38 -2.15 6.53
C TYR A 55 18.16 -1.94 7.82
N ASN A 56 17.46 -1.79 8.96
CA ASN A 56 18.11 -1.67 10.25
C ASN A 56 18.80 -2.98 10.66
N SER A 57 18.14 -4.13 10.47
CA SER A 57 18.70 -5.44 10.74
C SER A 57 19.91 -5.75 9.86
N CYS A 58 19.90 -5.36 8.57
CA CYS A 58 21.06 -5.45 7.67
C CYS A 58 22.27 -4.69 8.24
N LYS A 59 22.07 -3.49 8.77
CA LYS A 59 23.16 -2.71 9.39
C LYS A 59 23.68 -3.35 10.68
N MET A 60 22.81 -3.96 11.48
CA MET A 60 23.22 -4.69 12.68
C MET A 60 24.04 -5.92 12.31
N TYR A 61 23.55 -6.71 11.34
CA TYR A 61 24.27 -7.87 10.81
C TYR A 61 25.66 -7.48 10.29
N TYR A 62 25.77 -6.37 9.54
CA TYR A 62 27.05 -5.86 9.05
C TYR A 62 28.01 -5.48 10.18
N GLN A 63 27.52 -4.92 11.30
CA GLN A 63 28.38 -4.58 12.44
C GLN A 63 29.05 -5.81 13.06
N ASP A 64 28.37 -6.95 13.03
CA ASP A 64 28.85 -8.18 13.64
C ASP A 64 29.68 -9.03 12.65
N ASN A 65 29.31 -9.03 11.37
CA ASN A 65 29.86 -9.93 10.36
C ASN A 65 30.78 -9.23 9.33
N SER A 66 30.82 -7.90 9.32
CA SER A 66 31.54 -7.08 8.31
C SER A 66 31.08 -7.28 6.86
N GLU A 67 29.96 -7.97 6.65
CA GLU A 67 29.31 -8.18 5.35
C GLU A 67 27.80 -8.00 5.54
N TYR A 68 27.09 -7.57 4.50
CA TYR A 68 25.63 -7.51 4.50
C TYR A 68 25.04 -8.91 4.23
N PRO A 69 23.85 -9.21 4.79
CA PRO A 69 23.16 -10.46 4.51
C PRO A 69 22.80 -10.57 3.03
N THR A 70 22.79 -11.78 2.51
CA THR A 70 22.46 -12.05 1.10
C THR A 70 20.96 -12.12 0.84
N ASP A 71 20.18 -12.48 1.86
CA ASP A 71 18.72 -12.55 1.82
C ASP A 71 18.10 -12.26 3.19
N VAL A 72 16.77 -12.20 3.22
CA VAL A 72 16.00 -11.91 4.44
C VAL A 72 15.97 -13.12 5.37
N ASP A 73 16.02 -14.34 4.84
CA ASP A 73 16.00 -15.57 5.64
C ASP A 73 17.25 -15.65 6.54
N GLU A 74 18.39 -15.17 6.07
CA GLU A 74 19.61 -15.03 6.85
C GLU A 74 19.38 -14.15 8.09
N LEU A 75 18.71 -13.01 7.96
CA LEU A 75 18.40 -12.13 9.09
C LEU A 75 17.47 -12.79 10.12
N GLU A 76 16.49 -13.59 9.67
CA GLU A 76 15.60 -14.33 10.57
C GLU A 76 16.35 -15.47 11.29
N ASN A 77 17.17 -16.23 10.58
CA ASN A 77 17.92 -17.36 11.13
C ASN A 77 18.94 -16.94 12.20
N PHE A 78 19.52 -15.75 12.06
CA PHE A 78 20.43 -15.17 13.05
C PHE A 78 19.73 -14.28 14.09
N GLU A 79 18.39 -14.32 14.16
CA GLU A 79 17.56 -13.60 15.15
C GLU A 79 17.72 -12.07 15.13
N TYR A 80 18.12 -11.49 13.99
CA TYR A 80 18.18 -10.03 13.80
C TYR A 80 16.83 -9.42 13.43
N LEU A 81 15.91 -10.23 12.93
CA LEU A 81 14.60 -9.80 12.44
C LEU A 81 13.56 -10.90 12.65
N GLU A 82 12.33 -10.49 12.92
CA GLU A 82 11.16 -11.35 12.84
C GLU A 82 10.10 -10.59 12.04
N ILE A 83 9.68 -11.15 10.91
CA ILE A 83 8.57 -10.60 10.11
C ILE A 83 7.32 -11.42 10.41
N ASP A 84 6.21 -10.75 10.69
CA ASP A 84 4.99 -11.46 10.98
C ASP A 84 4.48 -12.22 9.74
N LEU A 85 3.86 -13.38 10.00
CA LEU A 85 3.36 -14.25 8.93
C LEU A 85 2.24 -13.59 8.09
N ALA A 86 1.51 -12.60 8.62
CA ALA A 86 0.47 -11.92 7.85
C ALA A 86 1.09 -11.00 6.78
N THR A 87 2.18 -10.32 7.11
CA THR A 87 3.01 -9.54 6.19
C THR A 87 3.67 -10.46 5.16
N LEU A 88 4.32 -11.54 5.57
CA LEU A 88 4.93 -12.52 4.64
C LEU A 88 3.90 -13.21 3.73
N ASN A 89 2.65 -13.36 4.19
CA ASN A 89 1.61 -13.86 3.33
C ASN A 89 1.26 -12.87 2.21
N GLN A 90 1.44 -11.57 2.40
CA GLN A 90 1.08 -10.54 1.42
C GLN A 90 2.27 -10.03 0.62
N TRP A 91 3.48 -10.13 1.15
CA TRP A 91 4.70 -9.55 0.59
C TRP A 91 5.90 -10.49 0.73
N GLU A 92 6.65 -10.61 -0.35
CA GLU A 92 7.97 -11.23 -0.39
C GLU A 92 9.04 -10.15 -0.41
N PHE A 93 10.09 -10.29 0.40
CA PHE A 93 11.15 -9.30 0.53
C PHE A 93 12.46 -9.82 -0.05
N GLN A 94 13.20 -8.95 -0.72
CA GLN A 94 14.47 -9.27 -1.33
C GLN A 94 15.49 -8.19 -1.01
N ILE A 95 16.69 -8.63 -0.65
CA ILE A 95 17.86 -7.77 -0.45
C ILE A 95 18.65 -7.79 -1.76
N VAL A 96 18.95 -6.60 -2.28
CA VAL A 96 19.78 -6.43 -3.46
C VAL A 96 21.08 -5.77 -3.03
N GLY A 97 22.13 -6.56 -3.06
CA GLY A 97 23.45 -6.22 -2.54
C GLY A 97 24.17 -7.50 -2.10
N ALA A 98 25.49 -7.47 -2.01
CA ALA A 98 26.28 -8.59 -1.52
C ALA A 98 27.63 -8.10 -0.98
N GLY A 99 28.15 -8.79 0.03
CA GLY A 99 29.40 -8.43 0.69
C GLY A 99 29.28 -7.05 1.35
N ASP A 100 30.16 -6.12 0.99
CA ASP A 100 30.23 -4.80 1.64
C ASP A 100 29.21 -3.78 1.13
N GLN A 101 28.35 -4.15 0.18
CA GLN A 101 27.42 -3.23 -0.47
C GLN A 101 25.97 -3.68 -0.35
N LEU A 102 25.14 -2.74 0.11
CA LEU A 102 23.69 -2.85 0.12
C LEU A 102 23.10 -1.76 -0.78
N ASP A 103 22.49 -2.17 -1.89
CA ASP A 103 22.00 -1.23 -2.92
C ASP A 103 20.51 -0.93 -2.74
N GLN A 104 19.69 -1.97 -2.65
CA GLN A 104 18.23 -1.84 -2.60
C GLN A 104 17.61 -2.92 -1.73
N ILE A 105 16.42 -2.64 -1.20
CA ILE A 105 15.54 -3.63 -0.61
C ILE A 105 14.21 -3.55 -1.33
N MET A 106 13.71 -4.68 -1.81
CA MET A 106 12.50 -4.77 -2.61
C MET A 106 11.43 -5.56 -1.86
N ALA A 107 10.17 -5.13 -1.97
CA ALA A 107 9.00 -5.90 -1.58
C ALA A 107 8.14 -6.17 -2.80
N THR A 108 7.77 -7.43 -3.03
CA THR A 108 6.88 -7.85 -4.12
C THR A 108 5.63 -8.48 -3.54
N SER A 109 4.46 -7.98 -3.93
CA SER A 109 3.19 -8.52 -3.46
C SER A 109 2.92 -9.93 -3.98
N THR A 110 2.35 -10.77 -3.12
CA THR A 110 2.02 -12.17 -3.43
C THR A 110 0.59 -12.31 -3.96
N GLU A 111 0.25 -13.51 -4.44
CA GLU A 111 -1.11 -13.92 -4.83
C GLU A 111 -2.15 -13.80 -3.71
N LYS A 112 -1.74 -13.76 -2.44
CA LYS A 112 -2.68 -13.63 -1.31
C LYS A 112 -2.98 -12.18 -0.96
N MET A 113 -2.25 -11.22 -1.51
CA MET A 113 -2.50 -9.79 -1.29
C MET A 113 -3.81 -9.38 -1.93
N LYS A 114 -4.70 -8.72 -1.19
CA LYS A 114 -6.01 -8.26 -1.70
C LYS A 114 -5.89 -7.27 -2.88
N GLY A 115 -4.74 -6.65 -3.07
CA GLY A 115 -4.46 -5.73 -4.19
C GLY A 115 -4.03 -6.42 -5.49
N GLY A 116 -3.89 -7.74 -5.49
CA GLY A 116 -3.29 -8.52 -6.56
C GLY A 116 -1.79 -8.70 -6.37
N ALA A 117 -1.22 -9.71 -7.04
CA ALA A 117 0.21 -10.00 -7.01
C ALA A 117 1.01 -9.12 -7.98
N GLY A 118 2.33 -9.11 -7.80
CA GLY A 118 3.29 -8.52 -8.75
C GLY A 118 3.51 -7.02 -8.63
N HIS A 119 2.82 -6.34 -7.70
CA HIS A 119 3.18 -4.97 -7.31
C HIS A 119 4.50 -4.94 -6.57
N VAL A 120 5.36 -3.98 -6.90
CA VAL A 120 6.72 -3.86 -6.36
C VAL A 120 6.90 -2.52 -5.64
N ILE A 121 7.53 -2.54 -4.48
CA ILE A 121 8.04 -1.36 -3.76
C ILE A 121 9.55 -1.53 -3.62
N ILE A 122 10.30 -0.47 -3.90
CA ILE A 122 11.77 -0.46 -3.87
C ILE A 122 12.22 0.64 -2.93
N PHE A 123 13.08 0.29 -1.99
CA PHE A 123 13.86 1.23 -1.21
C PHE A 123 15.29 1.28 -1.74
N GLU A 124 15.70 2.44 -2.25
CA GLU A 124 17.07 2.67 -2.72
C GLU A 124 17.91 3.20 -1.55
N VAL A 125 18.90 2.41 -1.10
CA VAL A 125 19.68 2.71 0.11
C VAL A 125 20.51 3.98 -0.04
N ARG A 126 21.10 4.19 -1.23
CA ARG A 126 21.92 5.37 -1.52
C ARG A 126 21.15 6.69 -1.39
N THR A 127 19.88 6.71 -1.80
CA THR A 127 19.05 7.93 -1.80
C THR A 127 18.09 8.00 -0.61
N GLY A 128 17.88 6.88 0.09
CA GLY A 128 16.91 6.76 1.17
C GLY A 128 15.45 6.88 0.68
N ARG A 129 15.20 6.67 -0.61
CA ARG A 129 13.90 6.93 -1.25
C ARG A 129 13.14 5.61 -1.50
N PHE A 130 11.85 5.64 -1.22
CA PHE A 130 10.91 4.60 -1.63
C PHE A 130 10.27 4.94 -2.98
N THR A 131 10.13 3.95 -3.86
CA THR A 131 9.48 4.05 -5.17
C THR A 131 8.61 2.82 -5.44
N GLY A 132 7.64 2.92 -6.35
CA GLY A 132 6.80 1.79 -6.76
C GLY A 132 5.34 1.90 -6.32
N TYR A 133 4.70 0.76 -6.08
CA TYR A 133 3.26 0.63 -5.84
C TYR A 133 2.75 1.47 -4.67
N GLY A 134 1.61 2.15 -4.87
CA GLY A 134 0.97 2.97 -3.84
C GLY A 134 1.76 4.21 -3.43
N LEU A 135 2.89 4.49 -4.10
CA LEU A 135 3.73 5.65 -3.83
C LEU A 135 3.61 6.66 -4.97
N PRO A 136 3.74 7.97 -4.68
CA PRO A 136 3.78 8.98 -5.72
C PRO A 136 4.90 8.63 -6.72
N SER A 137 4.55 8.47 -7.99
CA SER A 137 5.56 8.41 -9.04
C SER A 137 6.25 9.77 -9.11
N ASP A 138 7.58 9.81 -9.16
CA ASP A 138 8.39 11.04 -9.31
C ASP A 138 8.18 11.77 -10.66
N GLN A 139 7.08 11.52 -11.35
CA GLN A 139 6.61 12.42 -12.40
C GLN A 139 5.79 13.50 -11.74
N GLY A 140 6.44 14.66 -11.53
CA GLY A 140 5.73 15.91 -11.31
C GLY A 140 4.63 16.06 -12.36
N PHE A 141 3.49 16.61 -11.93
CA PHE A 141 2.37 16.95 -12.79
C PHE A 141 2.85 17.69 -14.04
N ASP A 142 2.59 17.13 -15.22
CA ASP A 142 2.39 17.92 -16.46
C ASP A 142 1.05 18.67 -16.37
#